data_AF-A0A7S3LC65-F1
#
_entry.id   AF-A0A7S3LC65-F1
#
_cell.length_a   1.000
_cell.length_b   1.000
_cell.length_c   1.000
_cell.angle_alpha   90.00
_cell.angle_beta   90.00
_cell.angle_gamma   90.00
#
_symmetry.space_group_name_H-M   'P 1'
#
loop_
_entity.id
_entity.type
_entity.pdbx_description
1 polymer ?
#
loop_
_entity_poly.entity_id
_entity_poly.type
_entity_poly.pdbx_seq_one_letter_code
_entity_poly.pdbx_strand_id
1 'polypeptide(L)'
;ANGMACYLVTLATLLALPALGLFDPARVYDKFGNILSSMNVFAWVFCFMLLIKGYVAPSSTDSGTTGNIVHDFYWGMELYPRIFGWDVKMFTNCRTGMMFWAVGIICYCFKNAQLHDGQLQPGM
;
A
#
# COMPACT_ATOMS: atom_id res chain seq x y z
N ALA A 1 7.41 17.75 -3.01
CA ALA A 1 7.62 16.33 -2.66
C ALA A 1 7.83 16.21 -1.15
N ASN A 2 7.07 15.36 -0.46
CA ASN A 2 7.05 15.21 1.00
C ASN A 2 7.30 13.75 1.43
N GLY A 3 8.16 13.04 0.69
CA GLY A 3 8.45 11.60 0.86
C GLY A 3 8.80 11.24 2.30
N MET A 4 9.96 11.75 2.73
CA MET A 4 10.57 11.50 4.03
C MET A 4 9.68 11.93 5.20
N ALA A 5 9.06 13.11 5.10
CA ALA A 5 8.19 13.63 6.15
C ALA A 5 7.01 12.69 6.44
N CYS A 6 6.27 12.23 5.41
CA CYS A 6 5.17 11.30 5.68
C CYS A 6 5.66 9.94 6.18
N TYR A 7 6.85 9.49 5.76
CA TYR A 7 7.42 8.24 6.28
C TYR A 7 7.71 8.35 7.79
N LEU A 8 8.39 9.42 8.22
CA LEU A 8 8.66 9.67 9.64
C LEU A 8 7.37 9.83 10.44
N VAL A 9 6.38 10.56 9.92
CA VAL A 9 5.07 10.70 10.56
C VAL A 9 4.38 9.34 10.70
N THR A 10 4.44 8.49 9.68
CA THR A 10 3.84 7.15 9.72
C THR A 10 4.49 6.28 10.77
N LEU A 11 5.82 6.25 10.83
CA LEU A 11 6.56 5.50 11.85
C LEU A 11 6.33 6.03 13.26
N ALA A 12 6.40 7.35 13.44
CA ALA A 12 6.14 7.98 14.73
C ALA A 12 4.73 7.69 15.22
N THR A 13 3.73 7.75 14.33
CA THR A 13 2.34 7.42 14.65
C THR A 13 2.18 5.94 15.03
N LEU A 14 2.83 5.03 14.28
CA LEU A 14 2.81 3.60 14.56
C LEU A 14 3.39 3.25 15.93
N LEU A 15 4.42 3.97 16.40
CA LEU A 15 5.03 3.76 17.71
C LEU A 15 4.30 4.50 18.84
N ALA A 16 3.66 5.63 18.54
CA ALA A 16 2.91 6.41 19.52
C ALA A 16 1.56 5.77 19.87
N LEU A 17 0.81 5.24 18.90
CA LEU A 17 -0.52 4.65 19.15
C LEU A 17 -0.51 3.49 20.17
N PRO A 18 0.47 2.57 20.15
CA PRO A 18 0.58 1.51 21.16
C PRO A 18 1.00 2.05 22.52
N ALA A 19 1.90 3.05 22.56
CA ALA A 19 2.30 3.70 23.81
C ALA A 19 1.12 4.41 24.51
N LEU A 20 0.14 4.88 23.73
CA LEU A 20 -1.11 5.45 24.23
C LEU A 20 -2.19 4.39 24.52
N GLY A 21 -1.93 3.09 24.29
CA GLY A 21 -2.90 2.02 24.45
C GLY A 21 -4.07 2.03 23.45
N LEU A 22 -3.98 2.86 22.39
CA LEU A 22 -5.07 3.06 21.42
C LEU A 22 -5.10 1.97 20.34
N PHE A 23 -3.95 1.40 20.01
CA PHE A 23 -3.82 0.42 18.94
C PHE A 23 -2.77 -0.63 19.27
N ASP A 24 -3.08 -1.89 18.96
CA ASP A 24 -2.14 -2.99 19.07
C ASP A 24 -1.62 -3.37 17.66
N PRO A 25 -0.34 -3.09 17.34
CA PRO A 25 0.26 -3.42 16.05
C PRO A 25 0.31 -4.92 15.78
N ALA A 26 0.32 -5.75 16.82
CA ALA A 26 0.36 -7.21 16.69
C ALA A 26 -0.87 -7.75 15.95
N ARG A 27 -2.02 -7.05 16.01
CA ARG A 27 -3.24 -7.42 15.27
C ARG A 27 -3.05 -7.45 13.75
N VAL A 28 -2.10 -6.66 13.24
CA VAL A 28 -1.79 -6.66 11.79
C VAL A 28 -1.26 -8.03 11.37
N TYR A 29 -0.42 -8.66 12.20
CA TYR A 29 0.05 -10.02 11.98
C TYR A 29 -1.10 -11.03 12.08
N ASP A 30 -1.93 -10.93 13.12
CA ASP A 30 -3.04 -11.87 13.34
C ASP A 30 -4.07 -11.85 12.20
N LYS A 31 -4.27 -10.68 11.57
CA LYS A 31 -5.18 -10.51 10.44
C LYS A 31 -4.50 -10.50 9.08
N PHE A 32 -3.22 -10.87 9.00
CA PHE A 32 -2.45 -10.75 7.77
C PHE A 32 -3.09 -11.50 6.59
N GLY A 33 -3.62 -12.71 6.81
CA GLY A 33 -4.34 -13.45 5.77
C GLY A 33 -5.57 -12.72 5.23
N ASN A 34 -6.36 -12.08 6.12
CA ASN A 34 -7.51 -11.28 5.72
C ASN A 34 -7.06 -10.04 4.93
N ILE A 35 -5.99 -9.38 5.37
CA ILE A 35 -5.40 -8.23 4.68
C ILE A 35 -5.00 -8.63 3.26
N LEU A 36 -4.25 -9.73 3.10
CA LEU A 36 -3.83 -10.24 1.78
C LEU A 36 -5.02 -10.50 0.86
N SER A 37 -6.05 -11.19 1.34
CA SER A 37 -7.25 -11.47 0.53
C SER A 37 -7.98 -10.19 0.13
N SER A 38 -8.16 -9.24 1.05
CA SER A 38 -8.84 -7.97 0.79
C SER A 38 -8.06 -7.09 -0.19
N MET A 39 -6.72 -7.09 -0.10
CA MET A 39 -5.84 -6.36 -1.01
C MET A 39 -5.89 -6.92 -2.43
N ASN A 40 -6.00 -8.24 -2.60
CA ASN A 40 -6.16 -8.84 -3.92
C ASN A 40 -7.49 -8.42 -4.57
N VAL A 41 -8.59 -8.49 -3.82
CA VAL A 41 -9.90 -8.04 -4.33
C VAL A 41 -9.86 -6.55 -4.67
N PHE A 42 -9.26 -5.73 -3.79
CA PHE A 42 -9.06 -4.31 -4.04
C PHE A 42 -8.23 -4.07 -5.31
N ALA A 43 -7.13 -4.80 -5.51
CA ALA A 43 -6.27 -4.66 -6.67
C ALA A 43 -7.02 -4.92 -7.99
N TRP A 44 -7.85 -5.96 -8.03
CA TRP A 44 -8.72 -6.23 -9.19
C TRP A 44 -9.66 -5.06 -9.49
N VAL A 45 -10.42 -4.62 -8.48
CA VAL A 45 -11.36 -3.50 -8.62
C VAL A 45 -10.64 -2.21 -9.04
N PHE A 46 -9.47 -1.96 -8.46
CA PHE A 46 -8.65 -0.79 -8.73
C PHE A 46 -8.08 -0.79 -10.15
N CYS A 47 -7.53 -1.91 -10.62
CA CYS A 47 -7.04 -2.03 -11.99
C CYS A 47 -8.17 -1.89 -13.02
N PHE A 48 -9.36 -2.44 -12.76
CA PHE A 48 -10.53 -2.23 -13.63
C PHE A 48 -10.95 -0.76 -13.66
N MET A 49 -10.93 -0.07 -12.53
CA MET A 49 -11.18 1.37 -12.48
C MET A 49 -10.17 2.16 -13.33
N LEU A 50 -8.88 1.81 -13.26
CA LEU A 50 -7.83 2.45 -14.06
C LEU A 50 -7.99 2.17 -15.56
N LEU A 51 -8.41 0.96 -15.94
CA LEU A 51 -8.73 0.62 -17.32
C LEU A 51 -9.88 1.51 -17.85
N ILE A 52 -11.00 1.59 -17.13
CA ILE A 52 -12.14 2.43 -17.52
C ILE A 52 -11.71 3.89 -17.62
N LYS A 53 -10.95 4.37 -16.63
CA LYS A 53 -10.43 5.74 -16.61
C LYS A 53 -9.59 6.04 -17.85
N GLY A 54 -8.68 5.14 -18.25
CA GLY A 54 -7.83 5.40 -19.41
C GLY A 54 -8.59 5.47 -20.74
N TYR A 55 -9.77 4.84 -20.86
CA TYR A 55 -10.61 4.95 -22.06
C TYR A 55 -11.49 6.22 -22.05
N VAL A 56 -12.00 6.60 -20.87
CA VAL A 56 -13.01 7.67 -20.75
C VAL A 56 -12.36 9.04 -20.53
N ALA A 57 -11.33 9.10 -19.70
CA ALA A 57 -10.72 10.33 -19.23
C ALA A 57 -9.20 10.14 -19.01
N PRO A 58 -8.41 9.98 -20.09
CA PRO A 58 -6.97 9.91 -19.99
C PRO A 58 -6.40 11.21 -19.40
N SER A 59 -5.43 11.08 -18.48
CA SER A 59 -4.82 12.22 -17.79
C SER A 59 -3.77 12.96 -18.62
N SER A 60 -3.21 12.31 -19.65
CA SER A 60 -2.23 12.91 -20.56
C SER A 60 -2.25 12.26 -21.94
N THR A 61 -1.50 12.83 -22.88
CA THR A 61 -1.25 12.25 -24.21
C THR A 61 -0.37 11.00 -24.16
N ASP A 62 0.24 10.71 -23.00
CA ASP A 62 0.99 9.48 -22.74
C ASP A 62 0.04 8.39 -22.25
N SER A 63 -0.99 8.17 -23.07
CA SER A 63 -1.99 7.14 -22.90
C SER A 63 -2.22 6.45 -24.25
N GLY A 64 -2.38 5.13 -24.22
CA GLY A 64 -2.49 4.33 -25.44
C GLY A 64 -3.27 3.05 -25.20
N THR A 65 -3.98 2.64 -26.24
CA THR A 65 -4.69 1.35 -26.29
C THR A 65 -4.08 0.49 -27.39
N THR A 66 -4.00 -0.81 -27.11
CA THR A 66 -3.56 -1.84 -28.07
C THR A 66 -4.74 -2.36 -28.89
N GLY A 67 -5.97 -1.93 -28.59
CA GLY A 67 -7.22 -2.46 -29.15
C GLY A 67 -7.65 -3.80 -28.56
N ASN A 68 -6.85 -4.39 -27.66
CA ASN A 68 -7.17 -5.61 -26.94
C ASN A 68 -7.28 -5.31 -25.43
N ILE A 69 -8.50 -5.45 -24.91
CA ILE A 69 -8.86 -5.16 -23.51
C ILE A 69 -8.00 -5.95 -22.51
N VAL A 70 -7.65 -7.21 -22.82
CA VAL A 70 -6.85 -8.04 -21.91
C VAL A 70 -5.42 -7.49 -21.79
N HIS A 71 -4.86 -7.04 -22.90
CA HIS A 71 -3.52 -6.46 -22.92
C HIS A 71 -3.51 -5.08 -22.23
N ASP A 72 -4.53 -4.26 -22.51
CA ASP A 72 -4.67 -2.92 -21.92
C ASP A 72 -4.93 -2.98 -20.41
N PHE A 73 -5.62 -4.02 -19.93
CA PHE A 73 -5.78 -4.28 -18.49
C PHE A 73 -4.47 -4.70 -17.81
N TYR A 74 -3.72 -5.61 -18.45
CA TYR A 74 -2.48 -6.14 -17.87
C TYR A 74 -1.35 -5.11 -17.85
N TRP A 75 -1.18 -4.38 -18.96
CA TRP A 75 -0.09 -3.41 -19.12
C TRP A 75 -0.44 -2.03 -18.52
N GLY A 76 -1.73 -1.70 -18.49
CA GLY A 76 -2.21 -0.36 -18.19
C GLY A 76 -2.07 0.58 -19.39
N MET A 77 -3.04 1.47 -19.56
CA MET A 77 -3.08 2.39 -20.69
C MET A 77 -2.39 3.73 -20.44
N GLU A 78 -2.26 4.16 -19.19
CA GLU A 78 -1.65 5.44 -18.81
C GLU A 78 -0.34 5.20 -18.06
N LEU A 79 0.73 5.92 -18.43
CA LEU A 79 2.01 5.80 -17.73
C LEU A 79 1.96 6.46 -16.33
N TYR A 80 1.22 7.56 -16.20
CA TYR A 80 1.02 8.35 -14.97
C TYR A 80 -0.45 8.74 -14.78
N PRO A 81 -1.33 7.79 -14.42
CA PRO A 81 -2.74 8.11 -14.19
C PRO A 81 -2.88 9.07 -13.01
N ARG A 82 -3.62 10.16 -13.22
CA ARG A 82 -3.92 11.15 -12.18
C ARG A 82 -5.38 11.11 -11.80
N ILE A 83 -5.66 10.96 -10.51
CA ILE A 83 -7.02 10.99 -9.96
C ILE A 83 -7.09 12.17 -8.98
N PHE A 84 -8.01 13.11 -9.22
CA PHE A 84 -8.14 14.35 -8.40
C PHE A 84 -6.83 15.12 -8.19
N GLY A 85 -5.93 15.11 -9.18
CA GLY A 85 -4.63 15.77 -9.11
C GLY A 85 -3.53 14.96 -8.41
N TRP A 86 -3.81 13.76 -7.92
CA TRP A 86 -2.83 12.86 -7.30
C TRP A 86 -2.29 11.85 -8.32
N ASP A 87 -0.97 11.69 -8.33
CA ASP A 87 -0.31 10.67 -9.13
C ASP A 87 -0.49 9.29 -8.48
N VAL A 88 -1.27 8.44 -9.15
CA VAL A 88 -1.65 7.14 -8.62
C VAL A 88 -0.44 6.22 -8.50
N LYS A 89 0.45 6.23 -9.49
CA LYS A 89 1.64 5.36 -9.53
C LYS A 89 2.60 5.69 -8.40
N MET A 90 2.83 6.99 -8.17
CA MET A 90 3.66 7.45 -7.06
C MET A 90 3.02 7.09 -5.71
N PHE A 91 1.69 7.23 -5.58
CA PHE A 91 0.99 6.90 -4.35
C PHE A 91 1.05 5.41 -4.04
N THR A 92 0.67 4.54 -4.98
CA THR A 92 0.60 3.10 -4.72
C THR A 92 1.98 2.47 -4.51
N ASN A 93 2.97 2.86 -5.31
CA ASN A 93 4.31 2.30 -5.18
C ASN A 93 5.05 2.87 -3.96
N CYS A 94 5.14 4.19 -3.85
CA CYS A 94 6.03 4.83 -2.87
C CYS A 94 5.37 5.07 -1.51
N ARG A 95 4.05 5.32 -1.44
CA ARG A 95 3.37 5.64 -0.18
C ARG A 95 2.75 4.43 0.47
N THR A 96 2.10 3.57 -0.30
CA THR A 96 1.48 2.36 0.27
C THR A 96 2.42 1.18 0.20
N GLY A 97 3.05 0.89 -0.94
CA GLY A 97 3.92 -0.28 -1.11
C GLY A 97 5.20 -0.22 -0.27
N MET A 98 6.12 0.68 -0.62
CA MET A 98 7.43 0.74 0.03
C MET A 98 7.37 1.10 1.52
N MET A 99 6.46 1.99 1.93
CA MET A 99 6.34 2.34 3.36
C MET A 99 5.71 1.21 4.18
N PHE A 100 4.76 0.47 3.61
CA PHE A 100 4.18 -0.68 4.29
C PHE A 100 5.23 -1.74 4.60
N TRP A 101 6.26 -1.89 3.76
CA TRP A 101 7.31 -2.88 4.00
C TRP A 101 8.02 -2.66 5.34
N ALA A 102 8.40 -1.41 5.65
CA ALA A 102 8.98 -1.06 6.95
C ALA A 102 7.96 -1.15 8.10
N VAL A 103 6.73 -0.68 7.88
CA VAL A 103 5.65 -0.74 8.88
C VAL A 103 5.31 -2.17 9.26
N GLY A 104 5.23 -3.07 8.28
CA GLY A 104 4.93 -4.48 8.48
C GLY A 104 5.98 -5.18 9.35
N ILE A 105 7.27 -4.92 9.11
CA ILE A 105 8.35 -5.45 9.94
C ILE A 105 8.18 -5.03 11.40
N ILE A 106 7.89 -3.74 11.65
CA ILE A 106 7.66 -3.24 13.01
C ILE A 106 6.47 -3.95 13.66
N CYS A 107 5.34 -4.07 12.96
CA CYS A 107 4.17 -4.81 13.47
C CYS A 107 4.52 -6.26 13.83
N TYR A 108 5.41 -6.91 13.07
CA TYR A 108 5.83 -8.29 13.32
C TYR A 108 6.78 -8.37 14.53
N CYS A 109 7.65 -7.37 14.73
CA CYS A 109 8.44 -7.25 15.94
C CYS A 109 7.55 -7.12 17.19
N PHE A 110 6.48 -6.33 17.12
CA PHE A 110 5.50 -6.25 18.22
C PHE A 110 4.85 -7.60 18.51
N LYS A 111 4.48 -8.36 17.46
CA LYS A 111 3.91 -9.70 17.65
C LYS A 111 4.93 -10.68 18.25
N ASN A 112 6.17 -10.64 17.78
CA ASN A 112 7.25 -11.50 18.30
C ASN A 112 7.50 -11.21 19.79
N ALA A 113 7.62 -9.93 20.16
CA ALA A 113 7.75 -9.52 21.55
C ALA A 113 6.56 -9.99 22.40
N GLN A 114 5.34 -9.96 21.86
CA GLN A 114 4.15 -10.46 22.55
C GLN A 114 4.21 -11.98 22.80
N LEU A 115 4.75 -12.75 21.86
CA LEU A 115 4.84 -14.22 21.95
C LEU A 115 6.01 -14.71 22.82
N HIS A 116 7.01 -13.87 23.07
CA HIS A 116 8.24 -14.22 23.78
C HIS A 116 8.46 -13.36 25.03
N ASP A 117 7.38 -13.02 25.75
CA ASP A 117 7.41 -12.33 27.04
C ASP A 117 8.25 -11.02 27.03
N GLY A 118 8.13 -10.26 25.94
CA GLY A 118 8.82 -8.98 25.72
C GLY A 118 10.22 -9.09 25.12
N GLN A 119 10.70 -10.30 24.81
CA GLN A 119 12.00 -10.50 24.15
C GLN A 119 11.86 -10.51 22.62
N LEU A 120 12.80 -9.86 21.94
CA LEU A 120 12.95 -9.98 20.49
C LEU A 120 13.92 -11.11 20.18
N GLN A 121 13.53 -12.07 19.35
CA GLN A 121 14.38 -13.20 19.01
C GLN A 121 15.55 -12.79 18.09
N PRO A 122 16.79 -13.29 18.33
CA PRO A 122 17.90 -13.08 17.41
C PRO A 122 17.61 -13.77 16.07
N GLY A 123 17.63 -13.01 14.97
CA GLY A 123 17.39 -13.51 13.61
C GLY A 123 16.05 -13.13 12.99
N MET A 124 15.23 -12.37 13.71
CA MET A 124 14.08 -11.62 13.17
C MET A 124 14.50 -10.38 12.39
#